data_AF-A0A972ENK1-F1
#
_entry.id   AF-A0A972ENK1-F1
#
_cell.length_a   1.000
_cell.length_b   1.000
_cell.length_c   1.000
_cell.angle_alpha   90.00
_cell.angle_beta   90.00
_cell.angle_gamma   90.00
#
_symmetry.space_group_name_H-M   'P 1'
#
loop_
_entity.id
_entity.type
_entity.pdbx_description
1 polymer ?
#
loop_
_entity_poly.entity_id
_entity_poly.type
_entity_poly.pdbx_seq_one_letter_code
_entity_poly.pdbx_strand_id
1 'polypeptide(L)'
;MKKNDFIQASARTRVLEKGLISQIQFERMVEADNVEELFHILNETDYGDYFNKLEHSSEYEDALNKASKDFYQDVVWMSPNKDLIKILSLKYDYHNYKVFLKELLIQEDQSELYLNITDSDFMAQKDTLLQLEEEQRKRLMPSFYHTALEAYEKTGDVQLIDIIVDKAYFEELKATADRVDVPMISQYVTDLIDFTNLKTLFRMKRQMKNINLLGDVLIDGGNIAKETFSGRFFDSMDDIIRSLRQEEVGPALLIGAEAYDRDQKLASFEKAFENHAMAKIRLTKGITYGPEVLFSYLLARETEIKNLRMIIISKINQVPAEAIRSRLRGTYA
;
A
#
# COMPACT_ATOMS: atom_id res chain seq x y z
N MET A 1 3.92 -6.17 -22.75
CA MET A 1 4.71 -4.95 -23.09
C MET A 1 6.06 -5.32 -23.70
N LYS A 2 6.73 -4.47 -24.50
CA LYS A 2 8.07 -4.79 -25.03
C LYS A 2 9.18 -4.30 -24.09
N LYS A 3 10.07 -5.21 -23.69
CA LYS A 3 11.16 -4.90 -22.74
C LYS A 3 12.12 -3.82 -23.25
N ASN A 4 12.38 -3.78 -24.55
CA ASN A 4 13.31 -2.81 -25.16
C ASN A 4 12.85 -1.35 -25.02
N ASP A 5 11.55 -1.11 -24.88
CA ASP A 5 11.00 0.25 -24.72
C ASP A 5 11.44 0.86 -23.37
N PHE A 6 11.87 0.01 -22.42
CA PHE A 6 12.28 0.40 -21.07
C PHE A 6 13.77 0.69 -20.93
N ILE A 7 14.59 0.62 -21.99
CA ILE A 7 16.06 0.77 -21.87
C ILE A 7 16.44 2.13 -21.24
N GLN A 8 15.94 3.24 -21.79
CA GLN A 8 16.25 4.58 -21.29
C GLN A 8 15.67 4.80 -19.89
N ALA A 9 14.44 4.36 -19.66
CA ALA A 9 13.76 4.47 -18.38
C ALA A 9 14.53 3.73 -17.29
N SER A 10 14.93 2.48 -17.56
CA SER A 10 15.72 1.66 -16.64
C SER A 10 17.07 2.31 -16.32
N ALA A 11 17.78 2.83 -17.33
CA ALA A 11 19.05 3.50 -17.12
C ALA A 11 18.93 4.71 -16.18
N ARG A 12 17.87 5.52 -16.34
CA ARG A 12 17.56 6.63 -15.43
C ARG A 12 17.19 6.14 -14.03
N THR A 13 16.34 5.13 -13.94
CA THR A 13 15.96 4.52 -12.65
C THR A 13 17.18 4.00 -11.89
N ARG A 14 18.15 3.36 -12.55
CA ARG A 14 19.41 2.92 -11.90
C ARG A 14 20.24 4.05 -11.33
N VAL A 15 20.16 5.26 -11.89
CA VAL A 15 20.80 6.45 -11.31
C VAL A 15 20.06 6.88 -10.06
N LEU A 16 18.73 6.93 -10.10
CA LEU A 16 17.87 7.29 -8.96
C LEU A 16 17.97 6.28 -7.80
N GLU A 17 18.18 5.00 -8.08
CA GLU A 17 18.39 3.96 -7.06
C GLU A 17 19.57 4.26 -6.12
N LYS A 18 20.54 5.09 -6.53
CA LYS A 18 21.68 5.48 -5.68
C LYS A 18 21.27 6.38 -4.52
N GLY A 19 20.13 7.05 -4.62
CA GLY A 19 19.56 7.89 -3.56
C GLY A 19 18.53 7.17 -2.68
N LEU A 20 18.40 5.84 -2.83
CA LEU A 20 17.62 5.03 -1.91
C LEU A 20 18.33 4.92 -0.55
N ILE A 21 17.56 5.02 0.52
CA ILE A 21 18.02 4.94 1.91
C ILE A 21 18.43 3.51 2.22
N SER A 22 19.70 3.35 2.59
CA SER A 22 20.26 2.09 3.06
C SER A 22 19.77 1.69 4.44
N GLN A 23 19.89 0.40 4.78
CA GLN A 23 19.60 -0.09 6.13
C GLN A 23 20.41 0.67 7.19
N ILE A 24 21.69 0.97 6.90
CA ILE A 24 22.57 1.70 7.83
C ILE A 24 22.05 3.12 8.09
N GLN A 25 21.55 3.81 7.07
CA GLN A 25 20.96 5.14 7.25
C GLN A 25 19.67 5.08 8.07
N PHE A 26 18.79 4.09 7.85
CA PHE A 26 17.62 3.90 8.72
C PHE A 26 18.01 3.58 10.16
N GLU A 27 19.04 2.75 10.39
CA GLU A 27 19.52 2.49 11.75
C GLU A 27 20.05 3.77 12.42
N ARG A 28 20.80 4.62 11.70
CA ARG A 28 21.21 5.94 12.21
C ARG A 28 20.00 6.80 12.60
N MET A 29 18.96 6.82 11.78
CA MET A 29 17.71 7.55 12.05
C MET A 29 16.96 6.98 13.26
N VAL A 30 16.98 5.66 13.45
CA VAL A 30 16.38 4.98 14.61
C VAL A 30 17.14 5.29 15.90
N GLU A 31 18.45 5.46 15.82
CA GLU A 31 19.31 5.78 16.99
C GLU A 31 19.35 7.27 17.33
N ALA A 32 18.85 8.17 16.47
CA ALA A 32 18.81 9.61 16.74
C ALA A 32 18.10 9.93 18.07
N ASP A 33 18.63 10.85 18.87
CA ASP A 33 18.11 11.16 20.20
C ASP A 33 16.74 11.85 20.15
N ASN A 34 16.50 12.64 19.12
CA ASN A 34 15.29 13.45 18.93
C ASN A 34 14.94 13.63 17.45
N VAL A 35 13.83 14.33 17.19
CA VAL A 35 13.30 14.54 15.83
C VAL A 35 14.19 15.51 15.04
N GLU A 36 14.83 16.45 15.71
CA GLU A 36 15.74 17.42 15.09
C GLU A 36 16.99 16.71 14.54
N GLU A 37 17.61 15.83 15.32
CA GLU A 37 18.74 15.01 14.87
C GLU A 37 18.32 14.04 13.75
N LEU A 38 17.13 13.43 13.86
CA LEU A 38 16.57 12.62 12.78
C LEU A 38 16.48 13.41 11.46
N PHE A 39 15.99 14.65 11.51
CA PHE A 39 15.89 15.51 10.33
C PHE A 39 17.26 15.91 9.78
N HIS A 40 18.26 16.13 10.65
CA HIS A 40 19.64 16.35 10.18
C HIS A 40 20.19 15.15 9.39
N ILE A 41 19.94 13.93 9.85
CA ILE A 41 20.33 12.71 9.12
C ILE A 41 19.54 12.58 7.81
N LEU A 42 18.24 12.89 7.84
CA LEU A 42 17.37 12.85 6.67
C LEU A 42 17.79 13.85 5.59
N ASN A 43 18.34 15.00 5.98
CA ASN A 43 18.87 16.01 5.07
C ASN A 43 20.11 15.56 4.29
N GLU A 44 20.78 14.48 4.71
CA GLU A 44 21.87 13.83 3.95
C GLU A 44 21.34 12.92 2.82
N THR A 45 20.02 12.79 2.68
CA THR A 45 19.37 11.91 1.69
C THR A 45 18.57 12.70 0.67
N ASP A 46 18.02 12.02 -0.35
CA ASP A 46 17.10 12.61 -1.33
C ASP A 46 15.85 13.25 -0.70
N TYR A 47 15.55 12.94 0.58
CA TYR A 47 14.42 13.53 1.28
C TYR A 47 14.72 14.94 1.85
N GLY A 48 15.98 15.37 1.89
CA GLY A 48 16.36 16.65 2.48
C GLY A 48 15.63 17.85 1.87
N ASP A 49 15.42 17.85 0.55
CA ASP A 49 14.73 18.92 -0.16
C ASP A 49 13.28 19.15 0.31
N TYR A 50 12.64 18.12 0.87
CA TYR A 50 11.28 18.17 1.39
C TYR A 50 11.22 18.61 2.86
N PHE A 51 12.24 18.25 3.64
CA PHE A 51 12.26 18.48 5.09
C PHE A 51 12.97 19.78 5.49
N ASN A 52 13.89 20.28 4.65
CA ASN A 52 14.62 21.54 4.86
C ASN A 52 13.72 22.78 5.00
N LYS A 53 12.45 22.70 4.56
CA LYS A 53 11.49 23.81 4.56
C LYS A 53 10.42 23.70 5.65
N LEU A 54 10.46 22.66 6.48
CA LEU A 54 9.44 22.47 7.51
C LEU A 54 9.65 23.48 8.64
N GLU A 55 8.58 24.21 8.98
CA GLU A 55 8.59 25.12 10.13
C GLU A 55 8.35 24.32 11.42
N HIS A 56 7.55 23.26 11.32
CA HIS A 56 7.17 22.41 12.45
C HIS A 56 7.28 20.92 12.12
N SER A 57 7.75 20.13 13.08
CA SER A 57 7.87 18.67 12.92
C SER A 57 6.53 17.97 12.72
N SER A 58 5.41 18.61 13.04
CA SER A 58 4.04 18.13 12.75
C SER A 58 3.69 18.10 11.26
N GLU A 59 4.39 18.88 10.43
CA GLU A 59 4.15 19.00 8.98
C GLU A 59 4.83 17.87 8.17
N TYR A 60 5.46 16.91 8.85
CA TYR A 60 6.18 15.82 8.20
C TYR A 60 5.32 15.01 7.22
N GLU A 61 4.00 14.88 7.47
CA GLU A 61 3.11 14.18 6.54
C GLU A 61 3.01 14.90 5.19
N ASP A 62 2.96 16.24 5.18
CA ASP A 62 2.93 17.02 3.94
C ASP A 62 4.25 16.88 3.18
N ALA A 63 5.38 16.89 3.88
CA ALA A 63 6.69 16.65 3.28
C ALA A 63 6.79 15.25 2.66
N LEU A 64 6.32 14.22 3.36
CA LEU A 64 6.30 12.83 2.86
C LEU A 64 5.33 12.66 1.68
N ASN A 65 4.15 13.29 1.74
CA ASN A 65 3.17 13.26 0.65
C ASN A 65 3.71 13.98 -0.58
N LYS A 66 4.41 15.11 -0.40
CA LYS A 66 5.08 15.84 -1.49
C LYS A 66 6.20 15.02 -2.10
N ALA A 67 7.04 14.38 -1.29
CA ALA A 67 8.08 13.46 -1.76
C ALA A 67 7.47 12.29 -2.56
N SER A 68 6.42 11.66 -2.02
CA SER A 68 5.69 10.60 -2.71
C SER A 68 5.18 11.07 -4.07
N LYS A 69 4.53 12.24 -4.13
CA LYS A 69 3.99 12.79 -5.38
C LYS A 69 5.07 12.99 -6.43
N ASP A 70 6.20 13.59 -6.04
CA ASP A 70 7.29 13.86 -6.97
C ASP A 70 7.93 12.56 -7.48
N PHE A 71 8.15 11.58 -6.61
CA PHE A 71 8.65 10.27 -7.04
C PHE A 71 7.68 9.58 -8.00
N TYR A 72 6.38 9.63 -7.76
CA TYR A 72 5.39 9.09 -8.69
C TYR A 72 5.43 9.82 -10.03
N GLN A 73 5.50 11.15 -10.04
CA GLN A 73 5.59 11.95 -11.26
C GLN A 73 6.85 11.63 -12.07
N ASP A 74 8.00 11.46 -11.41
CA ASP A 74 9.25 11.07 -12.07
C ASP A 74 9.11 9.72 -12.78
N VAL A 75 8.55 8.70 -12.10
CA VAL A 75 8.37 7.37 -12.71
C VAL A 75 7.33 7.41 -13.82
N VAL A 76 6.23 8.16 -13.67
CA VAL A 76 5.25 8.36 -14.75
C VAL A 76 5.89 9.00 -15.98
N TRP A 77 6.72 10.03 -15.80
CA TRP A 77 7.35 10.75 -16.90
C TRP A 77 8.36 9.91 -17.67
N MET A 78 9.11 9.03 -16.98
CA MET A 78 10.07 8.14 -17.64
C MET A 78 9.47 6.83 -18.14
N SER A 79 8.29 6.41 -17.66
CA SER A 79 7.71 5.11 -18.03
C SER A 79 7.06 5.13 -19.42
N PRO A 80 7.40 4.17 -20.31
CA PRO A 80 6.69 3.94 -21.56
C PRO A 80 5.24 3.49 -21.38
N ASN A 81 4.87 2.96 -20.20
CA ASN A 81 3.51 2.50 -19.91
C ASN A 81 3.04 2.97 -18.53
N LYS A 82 1.93 3.73 -18.51
CA LYS A 82 1.32 4.24 -17.27
C LYS A 82 0.66 3.15 -16.43
N ASP A 83 0.17 2.07 -17.04
CA ASP A 83 -0.46 0.96 -16.30
C ASP A 83 0.52 0.30 -15.33
N LEU A 84 1.83 0.34 -15.61
CA LEU A 84 2.87 -0.10 -14.69
C LEU A 84 2.81 0.64 -13.34
N ILE A 85 2.58 1.96 -13.40
CA ILE A 85 2.57 2.84 -12.22
C ILE A 85 1.24 2.70 -11.48
N LYS A 86 0.15 2.50 -12.23
CA LYS A 86 -1.18 2.24 -11.67
C LYS A 86 -1.20 1.07 -10.68
N ILE A 87 -0.37 0.04 -10.88
CA ILE A 87 -0.27 -1.08 -9.93
C ILE A 87 -0.02 -0.61 -8.49
N LEU A 88 0.80 0.44 -8.31
CA LEU A 88 1.11 0.97 -6.98
C LEU A 88 0.25 2.19 -6.61
N SER A 89 -0.17 2.99 -7.59
CA SER A 89 -0.93 4.21 -7.31
C SER A 89 -2.43 4.01 -7.11
N LEU A 90 -3.04 2.96 -7.68
CA LEU A 90 -4.50 2.77 -7.66
C LEU A 90 -5.09 2.80 -6.24
N LYS A 91 -4.34 2.33 -5.24
CA LYS A 91 -4.78 2.36 -3.84
C LYS A 91 -5.11 3.76 -3.34
N TYR A 92 -4.46 4.81 -3.87
CA TYR A 92 -4.73 6.20 -3.49
C TYR A 92 -6.05 6.68 -4.10
N ASP A 93 -6.33 6.34 -5.35
CA ASP A 93 -7.62 6.66 -5.99
C ASP A 93 -8.78 5.98 -5.26
N TYR A 94 -8.64 4.69 -4.94
CA TYR A 94 -9.66 3.95 -4.20
C TYR A 94 -9.80 4.38 -2.75
N HIS A 95 -8.73 4.85 -2.10
CA HIS A 95 -8.84 5.56 -0.83
C HIS A 95 -9.66 6.84 -0.97
N ASN A 96 -9.36 7.66 -1.97
CA ASN A 96 -10.07 8.91 -2.22
C ASN A 96 -11.56 8.68 -2.55
N TYR A 97 -11.91 7.62 -3.27
CA TYR A 97 -13.30 7.23 -3.49
C TYR A 97 -14.03 6.88 -2.17
N LYS A 98 -13.35 6.21 -1.22
CA LYS A 98 -13.92 5.93 0.11
C LYS A 98 -14.14 7.21 0.91
N VAL A 99 -13.17 8.11 0.91
CA VAL A 99 -13.30 9.42 1.57
C VAL A 99 -14.46 10.20 0.99
N PHE A 100 -14.57 10.26 -0.33
CA PHE A 100 -15.66 10.95 -1.03
C PHE A 100 -17.04 10.40 -0.74
N LEU A 101 -17.20 9.08 -0.76
CA LEU A 101 -18.46 8.44 -0.37
C LEU A 101 -18.83 8.80 1.09
N LYS A 102 -17.86 8.78 2.01
CA LYS A 102 -18.11 9.12 3.42
C LYS A 102 -18.41 10.61 3.62
N GLU A 103 -17.74 11.50 2.91
CA GLU A 103 -17.99 12.95 2.90
C GLU A 103 -19.43 13.26 2.46
N LEU A 104 -19.91 12.62 1.38
CA LEU A 104 -21.29 12.78 0.92
C LEU A 104 -22.34 12.33 1.95
N LEU A 105 -22.05 11.24 2.67
CA LEU A 105 -22.99 10.65 3.62
C LEU A 105 -23.00 11.36 4.97
N ILE A 106 -21.83 11.80 5.44
CA ILE A 106 -21.67 12.48 6.74
C ILE A 106 -21.95 13.98 6.60
N GLN A 107 -21.83 14.55 5.40
CA GLN A 107 -22.00 15.98 5.10
C GLN A 107 -21.03 16.89 5.88
N GLU A 108 -19.84 16.38 6.15
CA GLU A 108 -18.74 17.10 6.80
C GLU A 108 -17.55 17.15 5.85
N ASP A 109 -16.81 18.27 5.88
CA ASP A 109 -15.59 18.41 5.10
C ASP A 109 -14.55 17.38 5.52
N GLN A 110 -14.07 16.59 4.55
CA GLN A 110 -13.04 15.58 4.73
C GLN A 110 -11.79 15.89 3.90
N SER A 111 -11.59 17.16 3.50
CA SER A 111 -10.50 17.59 2.62
C SER A 111 -9.11 17.10 3.06
N GLU A 112 -8.85 17.04 4.36
CA GLU A 112 -7.58 16.58 4.93
C GLU A 112 -7.33 15.06 4.78
N LEU A 113 -8.37 14.26 4.56
CA LEU A 113 -8.24 12.80 4.43
C LEU A 113 -7.90 12.34 3.01
N TYR A 114 -7.99 13.24 2.02
CA TYR A 114 -7.67 12.92 0.64
C TYR A 114 -6.16 12.83 0.40
N LEU A 115 -5.76 11.83 -0.39
CA LEU A 115 -4.37 11.57 -0.74
C LEU A 115 -4.11 11.98 -2.19
N ASN A 116 -3.50 13.15 -2.38
CA ASN A 116 -3.15 13.71 -3.68
C ASN A 116 -1.75 13.27 -4.17
N ILE A 117 -1.54 11.96 -4.21
CA ILE A 117 -0.23 11.37 -4.57
C ILE A 117 -0.01 11.30 -6.08
N THR A 118 -1.07 11.11 -6.86
CA THR A 118 -1.02 11.04 -8.31
C THR A 118 -1.99 12.02 -8.96
N ASP A 119 -1.74 12.35 -10.23
CA ASP A 119 -2.65 13.18 -11.04
C ASP A 119 -3.87 12.35 -11.45
N SER A 120 -4.80 12.21 -10.50
CA SER A 120 -6.02 11.41 -10.62
C SER A 120 -7.13 12.18 -11.33
N ASP A 121 -7.73 11.58 -12.35
CA ASP A 121 -8.87 12.15 -13.06
C ASP A 121 -10.07 12.36 -12.12
N PHE A 122 -10.22 11.49 -11.12
CA PHE A 122 -11.24 11.61 -10.09
C PHE A 122 -11.01 12.85 -9.20
N MET A 123 -9.78 13.00 -8.67
CA MET A 123 -9.47 14.15 -7.82
C MET A 123 -9.60 15.48 -8.55
N ALA A 124 -9.29 15.53 -9.85
CA ALA A 124 -9.49 16.71 -10.68
C ALA A 124 -10.96 17.14 -10.80
N GLN A 125 -11.91 16.21 -10.60
CA GLN A 125 -13.34 16.46 -10.74
C GLN A 125 -14.10 16.42 -9.41
N LYS A 126 -13.43 16.10 -8.29
CA LYS A 126 -14.04 15.88 -6.97
C LYS A 126 -15.03 16.98 -6.57
N ASP A 127 -14.60 18.24 -6.61
CA ASP A 127 -15.42 19.35 -6.12
C ASP A 127 -16.66 19.58 -7.01
N THR A 128 -16.51 19.39 -8.32
CA THR A 128 -17.66 19.37 -9.23
C THR A 128 -18.60 18.22 -8.89
N LEU A 129 -18.05 17.02 -8.70
CA LEU A 129 -18.83 15.83 -8.36
C LEU A 129 -19.57 16.00 -7.03
N LEU A 130 -19.01 16.68 -6.01
CA LEU A 130 -19.68 16.97 -4.74
C LEU A 130 -20.93 17.85 -4.92
N GLN A 131 -20.90 18.80 -5.87
CA GLN A 131 -21.99 19.74 -6.11
C GLN A 131 -23.11 19.19 -7.00
N LEU A 132 -22.89 18.08 -7.70
CA LEU A 132 -23.91 17.48 -8.56
C LEU A 132 -25.07 16.89 -7.76
N GLU A 133 -26.25 16.92 -8.36
CA GLU A 133 -27.38 16.11 -7.91
C GLU A 133 -27.05 14.62 -8.00
N GLU A 134 -27.62 13.82 -7.10
CA GLU A 134 -27.26 12.40 -6.96
C GLU A 134 -27.39 11.61 -8.26
N GLU A 135 -28.46 11.81 -9.02
CA GLU A 135 -28.70 11.15 -10.31
C GLU A 135 -27.68 11.51 -11.39
N GLN A 136 -27.13 12.73 -11.35
CA GLN A 136 -26.07 13.15 -12.28
C GLN A 136 -24.73 12.56 -11.85
N ARG A 137 -24.42 12.64 -10.55
CA ARG A 137 -23.20 12.08 -9.96
C ARG A 137 -23.11 10.57 -10.20
N LYS A 138 -24.21 9.85 -9.99
CA LYS A 138 -24.35 8.42 -10.30
C LYS A 138 -23.89 8.08 -11.72
N ARG A 139 -24.26 8.87 -12.74
CA ARG A 139 -23.87 8.61 -14.14
C ARG A 139 -22.38 8.78 -14.43
N LEU A 140 -21.69 9.62 -13.67
CA LEU A 140 -20.26 9.91 -13.87
C LEU A 140 -19.36 9.00 -13.03
N MET A 141 -19.89 8.42 -11.95
CA MET A 141 -19.16 7.57 -11.04
C MET A 141 -19.08 6.11 -11.52
N PRO A 142 -18.02 5.36 -11.15
CA PRO A 142 -17.92 3.94 -11.44
C PRO A 142 -19.06 3.12 -10.79
N SER A 143 -19.31 1.91 -11.29
CA SER A 143 -20.40 1.05 -10.82
C SER A 143 -20.36 0.76 -9.31
N PHE A 144 -19.17 0.61 -8.72
CA PHE A 144 -19.02 0.36 -7.28
C PHE A 144 -19.61 1.47 -6.42
N TYR A 145 -19.67 2.72 -6.92
CA TYR A 145 -20.26 3.85 -6.20
C TYR A 145 -21.75 3.62 -5.96
N HIS A 146 -22.48 3.16 -6.98
CA HIS A 146 -23.89 2.82 -6.85
C HIS A 146 -24.10 1.68 -5.86
N THR A 147 -23.32 0.60 -6.01
CA THR A 147 -23.42 -0.57 -5.13
C THR A 147 -23.16 -0.19 -3.67
N ALA A 148 -22.17 0.68 -3.42
CA ALA A 148 -21.85 1.17 -2.07
C ALA A 148 -22.97 2.03 -1.49
N LEU A 149 -23.53 2.97 -2.26
CA LEU A 149 -24.66 3.79 -1.81
C LEU A 149 -25.90 2.95 -1.49
N GLU A 150 -26.30 2.06 -2.40
CA GLU A 150 -27.46 1.20 -2.18
C GLU A 150 -27.29 0.29 -0.96
N ALA A 151 -26.08 -0.24 -0.75
CA ALA A 151 -25.79 -1.06 0.42
C ALA A 151 -25.91 -0.24 1.72
N TYR A 152 -25.40 1.00 1.72
CA TYR A 152 -25.53 1.91 2.85
C TYR A 152 -26.98 2.32 3.10
N GLU A 153 -27.74 2.71 2.09
CA GLU A 153 -29.17 3.09 2.22
C GLU A 153 -30.02 1.97 2.82
N LYS A 154 -29.73 0.71 2.47
CA LYS A 154 -30.46 -0.46 2.97
C LYS A 154 -30.12 -0.83 4.41
N THR A 155 -28.91 -0.53 4.89
CA THR A 155 -28.37 -1.11 6.14
C THR A 155 -27.90 -0.10 7.17
N GLY A 156 -27.55 1.12 6.74
CA GLY A 156 -26.84 2.12 7.54
C GLY A 156 -25.38 1.76 7.87
N ASP A 157 -24.82 0.67 7.33
CA ASP A 157 -23.48 0.21 7.70
C ASP A 157 -22.39 0.80 6.78
N VAL A 158 -21.64 1.77 7.32
CA VAL A 158 -20.50 2.41 6.65
C VAL A 158 -19.40 1.40 6.29
N GLN A 159 -19.28 0.27 7.00
CA GLN A 159 -18.26 -0.74 6.69
C GLN A 159 -18.47 -1.39 5.32
N LEU A 160 -19.72 -1.44 4.83
CA LEU A 160 -20.02 -1.99 3.51
C LEU A 160 -19.42 -1.14 2.39
N ILE A 161 -19.29 0.17 2.60
CA ILE A 161 -18.62 1.07 1.65
C ILE A 161 -17.17 0.65 1.47
N ASP A 162 -16.46 0.46 2.60
CA ASP A 162 -15.06 0.04 2.56
C ASP A 162 -14.91 -1.31 1.85
N ILE A 163 -15.78 -2.29 2.15
CA ILE A 163 -15.76 -3.62 1.55
C ILE A 163 -15.98 -3.56 0.03
N ILE A 164 -17.00 -2.82 -0.42
CA ILE A 164 -17.37 -2.75 -1.84
C ILE A 164 -16.30 -2.03 -2.64
N VAL A 165 -15.77 -0.91 -2.11
CA VAL A 165 -14.72 -0.14 -2.80
C VAL A 165 -13.39 -0.89 -2.79
N ASP A 166 -13.04 -1.59 -1.71
CA ASP A 166 -11.83 -2.43 -1.66
C ASP A 166 -11.93 -3.59 -2.65
N LYS A 167 -13.09 -4.23 -2.82
CA LYS A 167 -13.27 -5.26 -3.86
C LYS A 167 -13.05 -4.71 -5.27
N ALA A 168 -13.67 -3.58 -5.58
CA ALA A 168 -13.48 -2.92 -6.87
C ALA A 168 -12.00 -2.52 -7.11
N TYR A 169 -11.30 -2.08 -6.06
CA TYR A 169 -9.86 -1.81 -6.12
C TYR A 169 -9.07 -3.03 -6.58
N PHE A 170 -9.28 -4.18 -5.93
CA PHE A 170 -8.53 -5.38 -6.25
C PHE A 170 -8.91 -6.00 -7.61
N GLU A 171 -10.17 -5.87 -8.03
CA GLU A 171 -10.60 -6.24 -9.38
C GLU A 171 -9.87 -5.41 -10.44
N GLU A 172 -9.82 -4.08 -10.28
CA GLU A 172 -9.08 -3.21 -11.19
C GLU A 172 -7.57 -3.46 -11.12
N LEU A 173 -7.02 -3.67 -9.93
CA LEU A 173 -5.61 -3.98 -9.74
C LEU A 173 -5.20 -5.25 -10.48
N LYS A 174 -6.01 -6.33 -10.37
CA LYS A 174 -5.76 -7.58 -11.07
C LYS A 174 -5.87 -7.41 -12.59
N ALA A 175 -6.91 -6.74 -13.07
CA ALA A 175 -7.06 -6.44 -14.49
C ALA A 175 -5.89 -5.58 -15.02
N THR A 176 -5.38 -4.66 -14.22
CA THR A 176 -4.21 -3.83 -14.57
C THR A 176 -2.93 -4.66 -14.63
N ALA A 177 -2.73 -5.57 -13.69
CA ALA A 177 -1.60 -6.51 -13.72
C ALA A 177 -1.62 -7.39 -14.98
N ASP A 178 -2.81 -7.84 -15.38
CA ASP A 178 -3.00 -8.66 -16.58
C ASP A 178 -2.74 -7.87 -17.88
N ARG A 179 -3.02 -6.55 -17.91
CA ARG A 179 -2.64 -5.67 -19.04
C ARG A 179 -1.14 -5.40 -19.07
N VAL A 180 -0.50 -5.24 -17.91
CA VAL A 180 0.96 -5.05 -17.81
C VAL A 180 1.69 -6.30 -18.29
N ASP A 181 1.18 -7.49 -17.93
CA ASP A 181 1.66 -8.81 -18.37
C ASP A 181 3.17 -8.99 -18.09
N VAL A 182 3.53 -8.84 -16.81
CA VAL A 182 4.89 -9.03 -16.32
C VAL A 182 4.83 -10.02 -15.15
N PRO A 183 5.39 -11.24 -15.28
CA PRO A 183 5.20 -12.31 -14.29
C PRO A 183 5.49 -11.91 -12.84
N MET A 184 6.57 -11.14 -12.61
CA MET A 184 6.91 -10.66 -11.27
C MET A 184 5.83 -9.75 -10.66
N ILE A 185 5.22 -8.89 -11.49
CA ILE A 185 4.20 -7.92 -11.06
C ILE A 185 2.86 -8.62 -10.86
N SER A 186 2.50 -9.54 -11.76
CA SER A 186 1.34 -10.40 -11.59
C SER A 186 1.45 -11.20 -10.29
N GLN A 187 2.62 -11.77 -9.99
CA GLN A 187 2.85 -12.47 -8.73
C GLN A 187 2.76 -11.55 -7.51
N TYR A 188 3.27 -10.32 -7.60
CA TYR A 188 3.12 -9.34 -6.52
C TYR A 188 1.64 -9.07 -6.21
N VAL A 189 0.80 -8.92 -7.24
CA VAL A 189 -0.63 -8.65 -7.07
C VAL A 189 -1.37 -9.87 -6.51
N THR A 190 -1.09 -11.08 -7.00
CA THR A 190 -1.73 -12.30 -6.45
C THR A 190 -1.31 -12.54 -5.00
N ASP A 191 -0.04 -12.34 -4.66
CA ASP A 191 0.45 -12.42 -3.29
C ASP A 191 -0.22 -11.37 -2.38
N LEU A 192 -0.40 -10.14 -2.87
CA LEU A 192 -1.08 -9.07 -2.14
C LEU A 192 -2.54 -9.43 -1.85
N ILE A 193 -3.25 -10.03 -2.80
CA ILE A 193 -4.62 -10.52 -2.61
C ILE A 193 -4.67 -11.61 -1.55
N ASP A 194 -3.82 -12.63 -1.65
CA ASP A 194 -3.76 -13.73 -0.68
C ASP A 194 -3.46 -13.22 0.73
N PHE A 195 -2.50 -12.31 0.86
CA PHE A 195 -2.18 -11.68 2.15
C PHE A 195 -3.33 -10.85 2.69
N THR A 196 -4.05 -10.13 1.84
CA THR A 196 -5.21 -9.34 2.24
C THR A 196 -6.33 -10.25 2.76
N ASN A 197 -6.59 -11.36 2.07
CA ASN A 197 -7.55 -12.38 2.49
C ASN A 197 -7.15 -13.03 3.84
N LEU A 198 -5.86 -13.34 4.03
CA LEU A 198 -5.34 -13.86 5.31
C LEU A 198 -5.54 -12.88 6.46
N LYS A 199 -5.19 -11.60 6.27
CA LYS A 199 -5.40 -10.57 7.28
C LYS A 199 -6.88 -10.40 7.60
N THR A 200 -7.74 -10.41 6.58
CA THR A 200 -9.20 -10.35 6.74
C THR A 200 -9.71 -11.52 7.57
N LEU A 201 -9.29 -12.75 7.26
CA LEU A 201 -9.63 -13.95 8.01
C LEU A 201 -9.23 -13.83 9.48
N PHE A 202 -7.98 -13.48 9.76
CA PHE A 202 -7.47 -13.33 11.14
C PHE A 202 -8.18 -12.21 11.91
N ARG A 203 -8.46 -11.08 11.25
CA ARG A 203 -9.22 -9.97 11.85
C ARG A 203 -10.64 -10.39 12.20
N MET A 204 -11.35 -11.07 11.29
CA MET A 204 -12.72 -11.51 11.53
C MET A 204 -12.83 -12.56 12.65
N LYS A 205 -11.86 -13.49 12.72
CA LYS A 205 -11.76 -14.45 13.83
C LYS A 205 -11.59 -13.75 15.18
N ARG A 206 -10.70 -12.75 15.25
CA ARG A 206 -10.49 -11.95 16.48
C ARG A 206 -11.72 -11.14 16.90
N GLN A 207 -12.48 -10.63 15.93
CA GLN A 207 -13.69 -9.85 16.18
C GLN A 207 -14.94 -10.72 16.43
N MET A 208 -14.82 -12.06 16.39
CA MET A 208 -15.94 -13.00 16.49
C MET A 208 -17.08 -12.68 15.52
N LYS A 209 -16.74 -12.20 14.30
CA LYS A 209 -17.73 -11.88 13.27
C LYS A 209 -18.31 -13.14 12.64
N ASN A 210 -19.50 -13.03 12.06
CA ASN A 210 -20.20 -14.15 11.43
C ASN A 210 -19.46 -14.63 10.16
N ILE A 211 -19.24 -15.94 10.03
CA ILE A 211 -18.66 -16.58 8.83
C ILE A 211 -19.43 -16.23 7.54
N ASN A 212 -20.74 -16.01 7.64
CA ASN A 212 -21.56 -15.66 6.48
C ASN A 212 -21.13 -14.36 5.80
N LEU A 213 -20.48 -13.45 6.55
CA LEU A 213 -19.94 -12.21 6.00
C LEU A 213 -18.55 -12.38 5.38
N LEU A 214 -17.84 -13.49 5.66
CA LEU A 214 -16.46 -13.65 5.24
C LEU A 214 -16.38 -13.76 3.71
N GLY A 215 -17.25 -14.55 3.08
CA GLY A 215 -17.29 -14.68 1.62
C GLY A 215 -17.49 -13.34 0.91
N ASP A 216 -18.27 -12.44 1.53
CA ASP A 216 -18.56 -11.11 0.99
C ASP A 216 -17.40 -10.12 1.18
N VAL A 217 -16.41 -10.42 2.01
CA VAL A 217 -15.24 -9.56 2.23
C VAL A 217 -13.99 -10.12 1.55
N LEU A 218 -13.93 -11.43 1.30
CA LEU A 218 -12.83 -12.05 0.58
C LEU A 218 -12.76 -11.59 -0.87
N ILE A 219 -11.54 -11.56 -1.36
CA ILE A 219 -11.14 -10.98 -2.64
C ILE A 219 -10.73 -12.11 -3.58
N ASP A 220 -11.26 -12.10 -4.79
CA ASP A 220 -10.94 -13.08 -5.82
C ASP A 220 -9.61 -12.74 -6.53
N GLY A 221 -9.01 -13.73 -7.20
CA GLY A 221 -7.84 -13.51 -8.07
C GLY A 221 -6.45 -13.65 -7.43
N GLY A 222 -6.38 -14.11 -6.18
CA GLY A 222 -5.12 -14.54 -5.54
C GLY A 222 -4.63 -15.92 -6.03
N ASN A 223 -3.53 -16.42 -5.48
CA ASN A 223 -3.06 -17.78 -5.76
C ASN A 223 -3.92 -18.82 -5.01
N ILE A 224 -4.50 -18.43 -3.87
CA ILE A 224 -5.32 -19.30 -3.01
C ILE A 224 -6.80 -18.98 -3.25
N ALA A 225 -7.59 -20.01 -3.55
CA ALA A 225 -9.03 -19.87 -3.74
C ALA A 225 -9.73 -19.36 -2.47
N LYS A 226 -10.70 -18.45 -2.60
CA LYS A 226 -11.41 -17.84 -1.46
C LYS A 226 -12.09 -18.86 -0.55
N GLU A 227 -12.56 -19.97 -1.14
CA GLU A 227 -13.19 -21.07 -0.44
C GLU A 227 -12.22 -21.73 0.55
N THR A 228 -10.92 -21.71 0.26
CA THR A 228 -9.87 -22.20 1.16
C THR A 228 -9.80 -21.35 2.43
N PHE A 229 -9.93 -20.03 2.33
CA PHE A 229 -9.95 -19.16 3.52
C PHE A 229 -11.24 -19.35 4.31
N SER A 230 -12.39 -19.41 3.62
CA SER A 230 -13.70 -19.64 4.24
C SER A 230 -13.78 -20.96 4.98
N GLY A 231 -13.31 -22.05 4.37
CA GLY A 231 -13.31 -23.38 4.97
C GLY A 231 -12.44 -23.49 6.23
N ARG A 232 -11.54 -22.52 6.45
CA ARG A 232 -10.63 -22.48 7.60
C ARG A 232 -11.03 -21.49 8.68
N PHE A 233 -12.23 -20.90 8.58
CA PHE A 233 -12.68 -19.91 9.55
C PHE A 233 -12.70 -20.41 11.00
N PHE A 234 -12.90 -21.72 11.22
CA PHE A 234 -12.92 -22.32 12.55
C PHE A 234 -11.59 -22.97 12.97
N ASP A 235 -10.62 -23.08 12.06
CA ASP A 235 -9.29 -23.63 12.36
C ASP A 235 -8.50 -22.72 13.32
N SER A 236 -7.54 -23.26 14.06
CA SER A 236 -6.60 -22.41 14.81
C SER A 236 -5.71 -21.61 13.84
N MET A 237 -5.13 -20.49 14.30
CA MET A 237 -4.19 -19.73 13.48
C MET A 237 -3.00 -20.59 13.05
N ASP A 238 -2.47 -21.41 13.96
CA ASP A 238 -1.37 -22.35 13.70
C ASP A 238 -1.72 -23.38 12.63
N ASP A 239 -2.94 -23.92 12.64
CA ASP A 239 -3.38 -24.88 11.63
C ASP A 239 -3.52 -24.22 10.25
N ILE A 240 -4.02 -22.97 10.20
CA ILE A 240 -4.07 -22.18 8.97
C ILE A 240 -2.66 -21.97 8.42
N ILE A 241 -1.73 -21.49 9.25
CA ILE A 241 -0.34 -21.24 8.86
C ILE A 241 0.32 -22.53 8.36
N ARG A 242 0.17 -23.63 9.11
CA ARG A 242 0.73 -24.93 8.73
C ARG A 242 0.18 -25.40 7.39
N SER A 243 -1.10 -25.18 7.12
CA SER A 243 -1.74 -25.61 5.88
C SER A 243 -1.29 -24.83 4.65
N LEU A 244 -0.97 -23.53 4.81
CA LEU A 244 -0.59 -22.64 3.72
C LEU A 244 0.93 -22.49 3.57
N ARG A 245 1.72 -23.28 4.33
CA ARG A 245 3.18 -23.21 4.35
C ARG A 245 3.85 -23.47 2.99
N GLN A 246 3.17 -24.17 2.07
CA GLN A 246 3.69 -24.51 0.74
C GLN A 246 3.20 -23.55 -0.35
N GLU A 247 2.28 -22.64 -0.01
CA GLU A 247 1.84 -21.60 -0.92
C GLU A 247 2.95 -20.56 -1.09
N GLU A 248 2.86 -19.75 -2.14
CA GLU A 248 3.85 -18.71 -2.46
C GLU A 248 4.04 -17.70 -1.30
N VAL A 249 2.96 -17.43 -0.57
CA VAL A 249 2.93 -16.55 0.62
C VAL A 249 3.38 -17.25 1.91
N GLY A 250 3.57 -18.56 1.89
CA GLY A 250 3.87 -19.40 3.04
C GLY A 250 5.12 -18.97 3.85
N PRO A 251 6.27 -18.68 3.22
CA PRO A 251 7.46 -18.24 3.94
C PRO A 251 7.24 -16.95 4.74
N ALA A 252 6.54 -15.99 4.15
CA ALA A 252 6.21 -14.73 4.78
C ALA A 252 5.16 -14.90 5.89
N LEU A 253 4.21 -15.81 5.71
CA LEU A 253 3.22 -16.16 6.73
C LEU A 253 3.88 -16.77 7.99
N LEU A 254 4.87 -17.65 7.82
CA LEU A 254 5.63 -18.23 8.94
C LEU A 254 6.39 -17.15 9.73
N ILE A 255 7.10 -16.25 9.05
CA ILE A 255 7.80 -15.13 9.70
C ILE A 255 6.81 -14.23 10.44
N GLY A 256 5.65 -13.95 9.83
CA GLY A 256 4.58 -13.16 10.44
C GLY A 256 4.03 -13.82 11.72
N ALA A 257 3.86 -15.15 11.71
CA ALA A 257 3.39 -15.91 12.85
C ALA A 257 4.37 -15.88 14.03
N GLU A 258 5.66 -16.12 13.78
CA GLU A 258 6.71 -16.04 14.81
C GLU A 258 6.81 -14.65 15.45
N ALA A 259 6.54 -13.59 14.67
CA ALA A 259 6.46 -12.23 15.20
C ALA A 259 5.17 -12.00 15.99
N TYR A 260 4.04 -12.49 15.47
CA TYR A 260 2.73 -12.41 16.14
C TYR A 260 2.72 -13.09 17.51
N ASP A 261 3.34 -14.27 17.65
CA ASP A 261 3.40 -14.99 18.93
C ASP A 261 4.05 -14.15 20.04
N ARG A 262 5.01 -13.29 19.67
CA ARG A 262 5.72 -12.42 20.60
C ARG A 262 4.94 -11.17 20.98
N ASP A 263 4.22 -10.55 20.05
CA ASP A 263 3.64 -9.21 20.27
C ASP A 263 2.11 -9.12 20.14
N GLN A 264 1.46 -10.18 19.69
CA GLN A 264 0.01 -10.32 19.48
C GLN A 264 -0.58 -9.26 18.53
N LYS A 265 0.24 -8.69 17.63
CA LYS A 265 -0.15 -7.64 16.69
C LYS A 265 -0.25 -8.16 15.26
N LEU A 266 -1.42 -7.96 14.64
CA LEU A 266 -1.62 -8.31 13.23
C LEU A 266 -0.70 -7.53 12.28
N ALA A 267 -0.21 -6.36 12.70
CA ALA A 267 0.79 -5.58 11.94
C ALA A 267 2.09 -6.37 11.67
N SER A 268 2.40 -7.40 12.46
CA SER A 268 3.53 -8.29 12.25
C SER A 268 3.43 -9.07 10.92
N PHE A 269 2.21 -9.47 10.51
CA PHE A 269 1.99 -10.10 9.22
C PHE A 269 2.16 -9.12 8.05
N GLU A 270 1.77 -7.85 8.23
CA GLU A 270 1.96 -6.81 7.21
C GLU A 270 3.44 -6.56 6.94
N LYS A 271 4.22 -6.39 8.00
CA LYS A 271 5.68 -6.27 7.89
C LYS A 271 6.30 -7.49 7.21
N ALA A 272 5.86 -8.70 7.55
CA ALA A 272 6.39 -9.92 6.96
C ALA A 272 6.11 -10.02 5.45
N PHE A 273 4.89 -9.66 5.01
CA PHE A 273 4.56 -9.55 3.59
C PHE A 273 5.40 -8.50 2.87
N GLU A 274 5.54 -7.30 3.44
CA GLU A 274 6.29 -6.22 2.80
C GLU A 274 7.78 -6.58 2.68
N ASN A 275 8.34 -7.30 3.67
CA ASN A 275 9.69 -7.84 3.59
C ASN A 275 9.83 -8.94 2.52
N HIS A 276 8.81 -9.77 2.33
CA HIS A 276 8.78 -10.77 1.27
C HIS A 276 8.72 -10.13 -0.13
N ALA A 277 7.85 -9.14 -0.32
CA ALA A 277 7.81 -8.34 -1.53
C ALA A 277 9.16 -7.65 -1.79
N MET A 278 9.77 -7.07 -0.75
CA MET A 278 11.10 -6.45 -0.81
C MET A 278 12.19 -7.45 -1.25
N ALA A 279 12.18 -8.66 -0.68
CA ALA A 279 13.13 -9.70 -1.05
C ALA A 279 13.00 -10.09 -2.54
N LYS A 280 11.77 -10.17 -3.06
CA LYS A 280 11.51 -10.44 -4.48
C LYS A 280 12.03 -9.32 -5.37
N ILE A 281 11.71 -8.06 -5.07
CA ILE A 281 12.16 -6.95 -5.92
C ILE A 281 13.67 -6.74 -5.86
N ARG A 282 14.36 -7.09 -4.77
CA ARG A 282 15.84 -7.06 -4.72
C ARG A 282 16.50 -7.96 -5.76
N LEU A 283 15.85 -9.05 -6.19
CA LEU A 283 16.36 -9.92 -7.27
C LEU A 283 16.45 -9.18 -8.61
N THR A 284 15.67 -8.11 -8.79
CA THR A 284 15.71 -7.29 -10.01
C THR A 284 16.97 -6.46 -10.14
N LYS A 285 17.83 -6.35 -9.11
CA LYS A 285 19.16 -5.72 -9.23
C LYS A 285 20.01 -6.37 -10.32
N GLY A 286 19.79 -7.65 -10.63
CA GLY A 286 20.46 -8.36 -11.72
C GLY A 286 19.86 -8.11 -13.12
N ILE A 287 18.72 -7.43 -13.24
CA ILE A 287 18.04 -7.18 -14.52
C ILE A 287 18.61 -5.89 -15.15
N THR A 288 19.09 -5.96 -16.40
CA THR A 288 19.69 -4.80 -17.07
C THR A 288 18.67 -3.69 -17.38
N TYR A 289 17.53 -4.05 -17.95
CA TYR A 289 16.44 -3.12 -18.27
C TYR A 289 15.11 -3.87 -18.32
N GLY A 290 14.00 -3.18 -18.07
CA GLY A 290 12.66 -3.73 -18.13
C GLY A 290 11.68 -3.01 -17.18
N PRO A 291 10.36 -3.29 -17.30
CA PRO A 291 9.35 -2.74 -16.39
C PRO A 291 9.61 -3.11 -14.92
N GLU A 292 10.29 -4.23 -14.66
CA GLU A 292 10.63 -4.69 -13.32
C GLU A 292 11.54 -3.69 -12.58
N VAL A 293 12.42 -2.98 -13.30
CA VAL A 293 13.33 -2.00 -12.72
C VAL A 293 12.56 -0.80 -12.16
N LEU A 294 11.63 -0.25 -12.96
CA LEU A 294 10.80 0.89 -12.55
C LEU A 294 9.86 0.51 -11.41
N PHE A 295 9.19 -0.65 -11.53
CA PHE A 295 8.29 -1.14 -10.49
C PHE A 295 9.01 -1.33 -9.14
N SER A 296 10.19 -1.95 -9.17
CA SER A 296 10.99 -2.22 -7.97
C SER A 296 11.46 -0.93 -7.30
N TYR A 297 11.94 0.04 -8.10
CA TYR A 297 12.32 1.35 -7.58
C TYR A 297 11.15 2.08 -6.92
N LEU A 298 9.98 2.09 -7.56
CA LEU A 298 8.82 2.78 -7.01
C LEU A 298 8.32 2.10 -5.72
N LEU A 299 8.24 0.77 -5.69
CA LEU A 299 7.88 0.02 -4.48
C LEU A 299 8.92 0.22 -3.35
N ALA A 300 10.20 0.37 -3.70
CA ALA A 300 11.25 0.72 -2.75
C ALA A 300 11.02 2.11 -2.12
N ARG A 301 10.74 3.12 -2.95
CA ARG A 301 10.40 4.48 -2.47
C ARG A 301 9.16 4.50 -1.58
N GLU A 302 8.11 3.75 -1.93
CA GLU A 302 6.95 3.62 -1.04
C GLU A 302 7.30 3.02 0.32
N THR A 303 8.19 2.03 0.33
CA THR A 303 8.65 1.38 1.56
C THR A 303 9.51 2.31 2.40
N GLU A 304 10.36 3.12 1.77
CA GLU A 304 11.14 4.17 2.45
C GLU A 304 10.23 5.17 3.15
N ILE A 305 9.24 5.72 2.43
CA ILE A 305 8.28 6.68 2.99
C ILE A 305 7.53 6.06 4.17
N LYS A 306 7.12 4.79 4.08
CA LYS A 306 6.50 4.07 5.21
C LYS A 306 7.44 3.93 6.41
N ASN A 307 8.71 3.61 6.17
CA ASN A 307 9.71 3.52 7.24
C ASN A 307 10.00 4.89 7.85
N LEU A 308 10.17 5.94 7.04
CA LEU A 308 10.37 7.32 7.50
C LEU A 308 9.19 7.80 8.34
N ARG A 309 7.95 7.67 7.83
CA ARG A 309 6.73 7.97 8.59
C ARG A 309 6.73 7.29 9.95
N MET A 310 7.03 5.98 9.96
CA MET A 310 7.05 5.17 11.18
C MET A 310 8.13 5.64 12.17
N ILE A 311 9.34 5.97 11.69
CA ILE A 311 10.43 6.48 12.53
C ILE A 311 10.08 7.87 13.08
N ILE A 312 9.62 8.80 12.24
CA ILE A 312 9.29 10.18 12.63
C ILE A 312 8.19 10.18 13.70
N ILE A 313 7.06 9.48 13.45
CA ILE A 313 5.98 9.36 14.43
C ILE A 313 6.49 8.74 15.74
N SER A 314 7.32 7.70 15.64
CA SER A 314 7.86 7.03 16.81
C SER A 314 8.79 7.94 17.62
N LYS A 315 9.60 8.78 16.96
CA LYS A 315 10.48 9.76 17.62
C LYS A 315 9.71 10.90 18.26
N ILE A 316 8.68 11.44 17.59
CA ILE A 316 7.76 12.42 18.17
C ILE A 316 7.11 11.87 19.46
N ASN A 317 6.73 10.59 19.45
CA ASN A 317 6.12 9.91 20.59
C ASN A 317 7.14 9.25 21.56
N GLN A 318 8.44 9.55 21.42
CA GLN A 318 9.51 9.06 22.31
C GLN A 318 9.54 7.53 22.48
N VAL A 319 9.20 6.80 21.42
CA VAL A 319 9.23 5.33 21.40
C VAL A 319 10.70 4.86 21.43
N PRO A 320 11.05 3.85 22.26
CA PRO A 320 12.42 3.34 22.33
C PRO A 320 12.93 2.78 20.99
N ALA A 321 14.21 3.01 20.69
CA ALA A 321 14.85 2.61 19.42
C ALA A 321 14.64 1.12 19.08
N GLU A 322 14.74 0.21 20.06
CA GLU A 322 14.49 -1.22 19.84
C GLU A 322 13.06 -1.51 19.34
N ALA A 323 12.06 -0.80 19.85
CA ALA A 323 10.67 -0.96 19.43
C ALA A 323 10.42 -0.37 18.03
N ILE A 324 11.18 0.66 17.62
CA ILE A 324 11.15 1.19 16.26
C ILE A 324 11.80 0.18 15.30
N ARG A 325 12.99 -0.33 15.66
CA ARG A 325 13.73 -1.35 14.89
C ARG A 325 12.91 -2.60 14.65
N SER A 326 12.17 -3.08 15.64
CA SER A 326 11.32 -4.27 15.50
C SER A 326 10.19 -4.08 14.46
N ARG A 327 9.85 -2.85 14.09
CA ARG A 327 8.84 -2.50 13.08
C ARG A 327 9.41 -2.06 11.74
N LEU A 328 10.71 -1.83 11.66
CA LEU A 328 11.38 -1.40 10.44
C LEU A 328 11.28 -2.48 9.35
N ARG A 329 10.88 -2.10 8.14
CA ARG A 329 10.85 -2.97 6.96
C ARG A 329 12.21 -3.02 6.30
N GLY A 330 12.50 -4.11 5.59
CA GLY A 330 13.70 -4.24 4.79
C GLY A 330 13.78 -3.16 3.71
N THR A 331 14.99 -2.71 3.40
CA THR A 331 15.27 -1.70 2.36
C THR A 331 15.45 -2.35 1.00
N TYR A 332 15.48 -1.58 -0.09
CA TYR A 332 15.98 -2.10 -1.36
C TYR A 332 17.49 -1.96 -1.51
N ALA A 333 18.05 -0.81 -1.08
CA ALA A 333 19.46 -0.44 -1.19
C ALA A 333 20.41 -1.49 -0.58
#